data_AF-A0A533I0Y2-F1
#
_entry.id   AF-A0A533I0Y2-F1
#
_cell.length_a   1.000
_cell.length_b   1.000
_cell.length_c   1.000
_cell.angle_alpha   90.00
_cell.angle_beta   90.00
_cell.angle_gamma   90.00
#
_symmetry.space_group_name_H-M   'P 1'
#
loop_
_entity.id
_entity.type
_entity.pdbx_description
1 polymer ?
#
loop_
_entity_poly.entity_id
_entity_poly.type
_entity_poly.pdbx_seq_one_letter_code
_entity_poly.pdbx_strand_id
1 'polypeptide(L)'
;MGLPQRTFFTVQEVAIRWDCSLDDLAGWAVAGKPEIVMAIEPIQQNGTILSGLVVVPVVDILSMFRRWASGPQRRVIRRVRPIGKKDWVMIADPENHITVEPSDLLILASEVYEFEIAHGLAKRAADPGGAPSRYDWEGLYISQMVRLHEDGLPATQGEWVAEVQDWFAKTSPGREIPDESTIRRRLTPIWRALRETP
;
A
#
# COMPACT_ATOMS: atom_id res chain seq x y z
N MET A 1 -7.47 -26.86 1.70
CA MET A 1 -7.65 -26.39 3.08
C MET A 1 -7.29 -24.91 3.09
N GLY A 2 -8.18 -24.02 3.51
CA GLY A 2 -7.90 -22.58 3.51
C GLY A 2 -6.91 -22.22 4.62
N LEU A 3 -5.93 -21.36 4.30
CA LEU A 3 -5.02 -20.81 5.31
C LEU A 3 -5.77 -19.82 6.22
N PRO A 4 -5.33 -19.63 7.48
CA PRO A 4 -5.89 -18.61 8.36
C PRO A 4 -5.71 -17.20 7.77
N GLN A 5 -6.54 -16.27 8.24
CA GLN A 5 -6.44 -14.88 7.81
C GLN A 5 -5.09 -14.26 8.21
N ARG A 6 -4.64 -13.32 7.38
CA ARG A 6 -3.42 -12.55 7.60
C ARG A 6 -3.50 -11.79 8.93
N THR A 7 -2.42 -11.84 9.71
CA THR A 7 -2.38 -11.25 11.07
C THR A 7 -1.73 -9.87 11.10
N PHE A 8 -0.80 -9.59 10.19
CA PHE A 8 -0.04 -8.33 10.14
C PHE A 8 0.19 -7.89 8.70
N PHE A 9 0.29 -6.59 8.50
CA PHE A 9 0.81 -5.98 7.27
C PHE A 9 2.05 -5.17 7.61
N THR A 10 3.03 -5.13 6.72
CA THR A 10 4.11 -4.14 6.83
C THR A 10 3.56 -2.75 6.58
N VAL A 11 4.21 -1.71 7.12
CA VAL A 11 3.84 -0.31 6.84
C VAL A 11 3.86 0.02 5.34
N GLN A 12 4.73 -0.64 4.58
CA GLN A 12 4.85 -0.50 3.13
C GLN A 12 3.63 -1.06 2.40
N GLU A 13 3.19 -2.27 2.77
CA GLU A 13 1.99 -2.87 2.20
C GLU A 13 0.73 -2.05 2.49
N VAL A 14 0.62 -1.48 3.70
CA VAL A 14 -0.51 -0.62 4.06
C VAL A 14 -0.50 0.68 3.27
N ALA A 15 0.66 1.33 3.11
CA ALA A 15 0.77 2.54 2.29
C ALA A 15 0.35 2.31 0.83
N ILE A 16 0.77 1.18 0.23
CA ILE A 16 0.35 0.77 -1.11
C ILE A 16 -1.16 0.50 -1.14
N ARG A 17 -1.67 -0.25 -0.17
CA ARG A 17 -3.09 -0.64 -0.07
C ARG A 17 -4.02 0.57 0.10
N TRP A 18 -3.56 1.62 0.76
CA TRP A 18 -4.33 2.85 0.97
C TRP A 18 -4.07 3.94 -0.06
N ASP A 19 -3.18 3.68 -1.03
CA ASP A 19 -2.74 4.65 -2.04
C ASP A 19 -2.26 5.96 -1.39
N CYS A 20 -1.41 5.84 -0.37
CA CYS A 20 -0.86 6.97 0.36
C CYS A 20 0.67 6.91 0.49
N SER A 21 1.29 8.03 0.85
CA SER A 21 2.72 8.04 1.15
C SER A 21 3.00 7.51 2.56
N LEU A 22 4.18 6.93 2.75
CA LEU A 22 4.66 6.52 4.07
C LEU A 22 4.72 7.70 5.06
N ASP A 23 4.94 8.92 4.57
CA ASP A 23 4.91 10.17 5.34
C ASP A 23 3.50 10.46 5.89
N ASP A 24 2.46 10.32 5.06
CA ASP A 24 1.07 10.50 5.48
C ASP A 24 0.65 9.44 6.51
N LEU A 25 1.01 8.17 6.25
CA LEU A 25 0.75 7.05 7.16
C LEU A 25 1.40 7.29 8.53
N ALA A 26 2.68 7.71 8.55
CA ALA A 26 3.37 8.05 9.78
C ALA A 26 2.70 9.24 10.50
N GLY A 27 2.22 10.24 9.75
CA GLY A 27 1.45 11.36 10.29
C GLY A 27 0.18 10.91 11.02
N TRP A 28 -0.60 9.99 10.45
CA TRP A 28 -1.78 9.42 11.11
C TRP A 28 -1.42 8.61 12.35
N ALA A 29 -0.36 7.79 12.27
CA ALA A 29 0.10 7.00 13.40
C ALA A 29 0.57 7.89 14.57
N VAL A 30 1.20 9.04 14.30
CA VAL A 30 1.50 10.07 15.32
C VAL A 30 0.23 10.69 15.90
N ALA A 31 -0.80 10.91 15.08
CA ALA A 31 -2.12 11.36 15.55
C ALA A 31 -2.89 10.29 16.34
N GLY A 32 -2.39 9.06 16.39
CA GLY A 32 -2.83 8.01 17.30
C GLY A 32 -3.37 6.75 16.64
N LYS A 33 -3.56 6.72 15.30
CA LYS A 33 -3.98 5.51 14.57
C LYS A 33 -3.49 5.51 13.11
N PRO A 34 -3.10 4.35 12.55
CA PRO A 34 -2.99 3.04 13.22
C PRO A 34 -1.80 2.98 14.18
N GLU A 35 -1.80 2.08 15.16
CA GLU A 35 -0.59 1.78 15.91
C GLU A 35 0.41 1.05 15.00
N ILE A 36 1.68 1.44 15.08
CA ILE A 36 2.77 0.73 14.41
C ILE A 36 3.46 -0.12 15.48
N VAL A 37 3.56 -1.41 15.22
CA VAL A 37 4.16 -2.40 16.12
C VAL A 37 5.41 -3.01 15.51
N MET A 38 6.29 -3.53 16.36
CA MET A 38 7.43 -4.36 15.96
C MET A 38 7.64 -5.48 16.97
N ALA A 39 8.28 -6.56 16.55
CA ALA A 39 8.74 -7.59 17.46
C ALA A 39 10.05 -7.16 18.11
N ILE A 40 10.21 -7.46 19.40
CA ILE A 40 11.47 -7.27 20.13
C ILE A 40 11.91 -8.56 20.81
N GLU A 41 13.21 -8.73 20.91
CA GLU A 41 13.81 -9.73 21.78
C GLU A 41 13.50 -9.44 23.26
N PRO A 42 13.56 -10.44 24.15
CA PRO A 42 13.32 -10.24 25.57
C PRO A 42 14.32 -9.24 26.20
N ILE A 43 13.81 -8.15 26.75
CA ILE A 43 14.57 -7.15 27.47
C ILE A 43 14.14 -7.16 28.94
N GLN A 44 15.10 -7.33 29.85
CA GLN A 44 14.83 -7.25 31.28
C GLN A 44 14.73 -5.77 31.70
N GLN A 45 13.63 -5.40 32.33
CA GLN A 45 13.33 -4.05 32.83
C GLN A 45 12.70 -4.13 34.22
N ASN A 46 13.39 -3.61 35.24
CA ASN A 46 12.91 -3.53 36.62
C ASN A 46 12.31 -4.84 37.18
N GLY A 47 12.94 -5.98 36.88
CA GLY A 47 12.47 -7.31 37.32
C GLY A 47 11.34 -7.92 36.48
N THR A 48 10.87 -7.20 35.46
CA THR A 48 9.93 -7.68 34.43
C THR A 48 10.66 -7.95 33.13
N ILE A 49 10.14 -8.89 32.33
CA ILE A 49 10.62 -9.13 30.97
C ILE A 49 9.65 -8.48 30.00
N LEU A 50 10.17 -7.64 29.13
CA LEU A 50 9.47 -7.06 28.00
C LEU A 50 9.85 -7.84 26.74
N SER A 51 8.88 -8.46 26.07
CA SER A 51 9.15 -9.32 24.90
C SER A 51 7.94 -9.40 23.97
N GLY A 52 8.17 -9.80 22.72
CA GLY A 52 7.10 -10.00 21.74
C GLY A 52 6.78 -8.71 20.98
N LEU A 53 5.52 -8.51 20.62
CA LEU A 53 5.10 -7.32 19.90
C LEU A 53 4.91 -6.12 20.83
N VAL A 54 5.49 -4.99 20.44
CA VAL A 54 5.38 -3.71 21.13
C VAL A 54 5.05 -2.59 20.15
N VAL A 55 4.31 -1.60 20.62
CA VAL A 55 4.03 -0.37 19.86
C VAL A 55 5.28 0.51 19.87
N VAL A 56 5.64 0.97 18.66
CA VAL A 56 6.77 1.85 18.40
C VAL A 56 6.32 3.31 18.47
N PRO A 57 7.04 4.19 19.17
CA PRO A 57 6.77 5.62 19.17
C PRO A 57 7.14 6.22 17.81
N VAL A 58 6.17 6.39 16.91
CA VAL A 58 6.42 6.90 15.55
C VAL A 58 7.14 8.25 15.54
N VAL A 59 6.85 9.11 16.53
CA VAL A 59 7.55 10.40 16.74
C VAL A 59 9.08 10.26 16.85
N ASP A 60 9.58 9.15 17.42
CA ASP A 60 11.01 8.93 17.61
C ASP A 60 11.68 8.43 16.31
N ILE A 61 10.88 7.95 15.35
CA ILE A 61 11.33 7.42 14.06
C ILE A 61 10.82 8.22 12.85
N LEU A 62 10.13 9.35 13.04
CA LEU A 62 9.56 10.18 11.96
C LEU A 62 10.52 10.47 10.81
N SER A 63 11.79 10.70 11.15
CA SER A 63 12.85 10.92 10.16
C SER A 63 13.05 9.80 9.13
N MET A 64 12.57 8.58 9.40
CA MET A 64 12.60 7.43 8.47
C MET A 64 11.54 7.57 7.37
N PHE A 65 10.49 8.34 7.58
CA PHE A 65 9.33 8.46 6.70
C PHE A 65 9.34 9.72 5.82
N ARG A 66 10.51 10.32 5.56
CA ARG A 66 10.62 11.59 4.83
C ARG A 66 10.05 11.51 3.42
N ARG A 67 9.19 12.47 3.05
CA ARG A 67 8.58 12.56 1.72
C ARG A 67 9.53 12.87 0.55
N TRP A 68 10.58 13.69 0.75
CA TRP A 68 11.44 14.17 -0.34
C TRP A 68 12.93 13.81 -0.21
N ALA A 69 13.27 12.85 0.64
CA ALA A 69 14.65 12.38 0.80
C ALA A 69 14.69 10.95 1.30
N SER A 70 15.77 10.21 1.01
CA SER A 70 16.01 8.94 1.71
C SER A 70 16.15 9.21 3.20
N GLY A 71 15.22 8.71 3.98
CA GLY A 71 15.36 8.64 5.43
C GLY A 71 16.55 7.76 5.83
N PRO A 72 17.03 7.88 7.06
CA PRO A 72 17.95 6.88 7.61
C PRO A 72 17.24 5.53 7.63
N GLN A 73 17.95 4.48 7.21
CA GLN A 73 17.41 3.12 7.15
C GLN A 73 17.24 2.48 8.54
N ARG A 74 17.87 3.07 9.57
CA ARG A 74 17.87 2.58 10.94
C ARG A 74 17.67 3.71 11.94
N ARG A 75 16.94 3.42 13.00
CA ARG A 75 16.84 4.27 14.19
C ARG A 75 16.93 3.47 15.46
N VAL A 76 17.46 4.08 16.50
CA VAL A 76 17.45 3.52 17.85
C VAL A 76 16.36 4.24 18.63
N ILE A 77 15.47 3.47 19.25
CA ILE A 77 14.45 3.97 20.17
C ILE A 77 14.79 3.56 21.61
N ARG A 78 14.35 4.37 22.57
CA ARG A 78 14.59 4.17 24.01
C ARG A 78 13.30 3.96 24.81
N ARG A 79 12.17 3.84 24.11
CA ARG A 79 10.89 3.57 24.71
C ARG A 79 10.02 2.79 23.75
N VAL A 80 9.17 1.95 24.31
CA VAL A 80 8.13 1.22 23.59
C VAL A 80 6.93 1.09 24.50
N ARG A 81 5.78 0.71 23.95
CA ARG A 81 4.59 0.45 24.74
C ARG A 81 4.10 -0.97 24.48
N PRO A 82 3.92 -1.81 25.52
CA PRO A 82 3.32 -3.12 25.32
C PRO A 82 1.91 -2.99 24.73
N ILE A 83 1.55 -3.90 23.82
CA ILE A 83 0.21 -3.88 23.21
C ILE A 83 -0.87 -3.95 24.30
N GLY A 84 -1.92 -3.13 24.16
CA GLY A 84 -3.02 -3.04 25.11
C GLY A 84 -2.71 -2.28 26.41
N LYS A 85 -1.48 -1.78 26.60
CA LYS A 85 -1.14 -0.87 27.70
C LYS A 85 -1.20 0.57 27.23
N LYS A 86 -1.36 1.50 28.18
CA LYS A 86 -1.37 2.96 27.92
C LYS A 86 0.01 3.58 28.14
N ASP A 87 0.77 3.04 29.09
CA ASP A 87 2.02 3.63 29.53
C ASP A 87 3.19 3.20 28.65
N TRP A 88 4.04 4.17 28.33
CA TRP A 88 5.32 3.93 27.68
C TRP A 88 6.33 3.38 28.70
N VAL A 89 7.03 2.32 28.31
CA VAL A 89 8.13 1.75 29.09
C VAL A 89 9.43 2.33 28.54
N MET A 90 10.13 3.09 29.37
CA MET A 90 11.48 3.56 29.07
C MET A 90 12.45 2.39 29.21
N ILE A 91 13.32 2.21 28.22
CA ILE A 91 14.42 1.26 28.28
C ILE A 91 15.55 1.93 29.05
N ALA A 92 15.70 1.57 30.33
CA ALA A 92 16.57 2.27 31.27
C ALA A 92 18.07 2.03 31.00
N ASP A 93 18.41 0.86 30.48
CA ASP A 93 19.79 0.46 30.26
C ASP A 93 20.32 1.03 28.93
N PRO A 94 21.39 1.84 28.95
CA PRO A 94 22.02 2.39 27.74
C PRO A 94 22.50 1.33 26.75
N GLU A 95 22.88 0.14 27.22
CA GLU A 95 23.33 -0.97 26.38
C GLU A 95 22.15 -1.65 25.67
N ASN A 96 20.98 -1.68 26.30
CA ASN A 96 19.75 -2.18 25.70
C ASN A 96 19.17 -1.11 24.76
N HIS A 97 19.48 -1.25 23.48
CA HIS A 97 18.97 -0.40 22.42
C HIS A 97 18.05 -1.21 21.51
N ILE A 98 16.86 -0.66 21.22
CA ILE A 98 15.96 -1.25 20.23
C ILE A 98 16.25 -0.57 18.91
N THR A 99 16.87 -1.31 18.00
CA THR A 99 17.08 -0.86 16.61
C THR A 99 15.82 -1.15 15.81
N VAL A 100 15.40 -0.17 15.02
CA VAL A 100 14.21 -0.20 14.18
C VAL A 100 14.62 -0.03 12.73
N GLU A 101 14.19 -0.96 11.88
CA GLU A 101 14.24 -0.86 10.42
C GLU A 101 12.82 -0.81 9.83
N PRO A 102 12.63 -0.24 8.62
CA PRO A 102 11.31 -0.19 7.98
C PRO A 102 10.66 -1.58 7.81
N SER A 103 11.47 -2.62 7.61
CA SER A 103 11.01 -4.01 7.48
C SER A 103 10.46 -4.61 8.78
N ASP A 104 10.81 -4.05 9.94
CA ASP A 104 10.35 -4.53 11.25
C ASP A 104 9.01 -3.91 11.64
N LEU A 105 8.57 -2.89 10.90
CA LEU A 105 7.39 -2.10 11.22
C LEU A 105 6.14 -2.73 10.61
N LEU A 106 5.24 -3.11 11.50
CA LEU A 106 4.01 -3.81 11.20
C LEU A 106 2.80 -3.03 11.70
N ILE A 107 1.64 -3.30 11.12
CA ILE A 107 0.33 -2.87 11.60
C ILE A 107 -0.53 -4.13 11.76
N LEU A 108 -1.26 -4.22 12.86
CA LEU A 108 -2.17 -5.35 13.08
C LEU A 108 -3.24 -5.37 11.99
N ALA A 109 -3.55 -6.55 11.43
CA ALA A 109 -4.57 -6.68 10.40
C ALA A 109 -5.93 -6.14 10.87
N SER A 110 -6.28 -6.35 12.15
CA SER A 110 -7.49 -5.78 12.76
C SER A 110 -7.51 -4.25 12.71
N GLU A 111 -6.39 -3.58 13.00
CA GLU A 111 -6.31 -2.12 12.93
C GLU A 111 -6.41 -1.61 11.49
N VAL A 112 -5.81 -2.32 10.53
CA VAL A 112 -5.96 -2.00 9.10
C VAL A 112 -7.44 -2.04 8.72
N TYR A 113 -8.14 -3.13 9.04
CA TYR A 113 -9.55 -3.29 8.68
C TYR A 113 -10.45 -2.27 9.41
N GLU A 114 -10.22 -2.02 10.70
CA GLU A 114 -10.95 -1.00 11.44
C GLU A 114 -10.75 0.41 10.86
N PHE A 115 -9.50 0.76 10.54
CA PHE A 115 -9.17 2.04 9.91
C PHE A 115 -9.84 2.17 8.54
N GLU A 116 -9.84 1.09 7.77
CA GLU A 116 -10.47 1.05 6.45
C GLU A 116 -11.98 1.27 6.53
N ILE A 117 -12.66 0.62 7.46
CA ILE A 117 -14.09 0.79 7.69
C ILE A 117 -14.39 2.23 8.13
N ALA A 118 -13.63 2.75 9.10
CA ALA A 118 -13.86 4.07 9.67
C ALA A 118 -13.70 5.21 8.65
N HIS A 119 -12.78 5.07 7.70
CA HIS A 119 -12.48 6.11 6.70
C HIS A 119 -13.06 5.79 5.31
N GLY A 120 -13.92 4.77 5.20
CA GLY A 120 -14.51 4.36 3.93
C GLY A 120 -13.50 3.82 2.91
N LEU A 121 -12.25 3.56 3.33
CA LEU A 121 -11.25 2.90 2.51
C LEU A 121 -11.60 1.44 2.31
N ALA A 122 -12.42 0.82 3.16
CA ALA A 122 -12.94 -0.53 2.97
C ALA A 122 -13.74 -0.66 1.67
N LYS A 123 -14.27 0.43 1.09
CA LYS A 123 -14.86 0.39 -0.27
C LYS A 123 -13.81 0.35 -1.38
N ARG A 124 -12.58 0.80 -1.11
CA ARG A 124 -11.37 0.56 -1.93
C ARG A 124 -10.68 -0.77 -1.60
N ALA A 125 -10.82 -1.25 -0.36
CA ALA A 125 -10.05 -2.35 0.20
C ALA A 125 -10.83 -3.68 0.30
N ALA A 126 -12.17 -3.62 0.13
CA ALA A 126 -13.01 -4.67 -0.47
C ALA A 126 -12.84 -4.73 -2.01
N ASP A 127 -11.80 -4.06 -2.51
CA ASP A 127 -11.21 -4.34 -3.80
C ASP A 127 -9.71 -4.71 -3.67
N PRO A 128 -9.37 -5.87 -3.08
CA PRO A 128 -8.26 -6.69 -3.58
C PRO A 128 -8.76 -7.53 -4.79
N GLY A 129 -9.69 -6.98 -5.59
CA GLY A 129 -10.78 -7.64 -6.30
C GLY A 129 -12.12 -7.33 -5.59
N GLY A 130 -12.98 -6.39 -5.96
CA GLY A 130 -13.35 -6.02 -7.32
C GLY A 130 -13.79 -7.29 -7.96
N ALA A 131 -15.08 -7.47 -8.28
CA ALA A 131 -15.41 -8.47 -9.28
C ALA A 131 -14.36 -8.29 -10.39
N PRO A 132 -13.51 -9.31 -10.67
CA PRO A 132 -12.37 -9.15 -11.56
C PRO A 132 -12.94 -8.39 -12.73
N SER A 133 -12.37 -7.21 -13.01
CA SER A 133 -13.02 -6.30 -13.94
C SER A 133 -13.46 -7.16 -15.11
N ARG A 134 -14.75 -7.07 -15.49
CA ARG A 134 -15.37 -8.02 -16.43
C ARG A 134 -14.51 -8.26 -17.67
N TYR A 135 -13.62 -7.29 -17.93
CA TYR A 135 -12.61 -7.21 -18.96
C TYR A 135 -11.21 -7.13 -18.34
N ASP A 136 -10.25 -7.80 -18.96
CA ASP A 136 -8.83 -7.73 -18.62
C ASP A 136 -8.22 -6.37 -19.04
N TRP A 137 -8.48 -5.32 -18.27
CA TRP A 137 -7.92 -3.99 -18.53
C TRP A 137 -6.42 -3.91 -18.28
N GLU A 138 -5.89 -4.73 -17.37
CA GLU A 138 -4.46 -4.74 -17.05
C GLU A 138 -3.65 -5.31 -18.22
N GLY A 139 -4.06 -6.48 -18.73
CA GLY A 139 -3.50 -7.06 -19.95
C GLY A 139 -3.62 -6.14 -21.15
N LEU A 140 -4.74 -5.40 -21.25
CA LEU A 140 -4.92 -4.39 -22.29
C LEU A 140 -3.90 -3.26 -22.17
N TYR A 141 -3.70 -2.69 -20.97
CA TYR A 141 -2.77 -1.58 -20.83
C TYR A 141 -1.34 -2.00 -21.13
N ILE A 142 -0.94 -3.22 -20.75
CA ILE A 142 0.37 -3.77 -21.08
C ILE A 142 0.53 -3.90 -22.61
N SER A 143 -0.45 -4.50 -23.30
CA SER A 143 -0.39 -4.66 -24.76
C SER A 143 -0.37 -3.31 -25.48
N GLN A 144 -1.22 -2.38 -25.08
CA GLN A 144 -1.29 -1.05 -25.68
C GLN A 144 -0.03 -0.22 -25.40
N MET A 145 0.62 -0.36 -24.23
CA MET A 145 1.90 0.32 -23.96
C MET A 145 3.02 -0.18 -24.87
N VAL A 146 3.13 -1.50 -25.05
CA VAL A 146 4.12 -2.10 -25.97
C VAL A 146 3.83 -1.67 -27.41
N ARG A 147 2.58 -1.80 -27.87
CA ARG A 147 2.17 -1.37 -29.21
C ARG A 147 2.44 0.11 -29.45
N LEU A 148 2.07 1.00 -28.53
CA LEU A 148 2.30 2.43 -28.69
C LEU A 148 3.79 2.78 -28.72
N HIS A 149 4.62 2.01 -28.02
CA HIS A 149 6.07 2.17 -28.06
C HIS A 149 6.66 1.72 -29.41
N GLU A 150 6.16 0.62 -29.98
CA GLU A 150 6.66 0.05 -31.24
C GLU A 150 6.11 0.77 -32.49
N ASP A 151 4.79 1.00 -32.53
CA ASP A 151 4.07 1.49 -33.71
C ASP A 151 3.64 2.97 -33.60
N GLY A 152 3.96 3.61 -32.47
CA GLY A 152 3.55 5.00 -32.20
C GLY A 152 2.06 5.15 -31.90
N LEU A 153 1.57 6.38 -31.94
CA LEU A 153 0.15 6.69 -31.73
C LEU A 153 -0.70 6.37 -32.97
N PRO A 154 -1.88 5.74 -32.82
CA PRO A 154 -2.87 5.65 -33.89
C PRO A 154 -3.22 7.03 -34.46
N ALA A 155 -3.65 7.10 -35.73
CA ALA A 155 -3.96 8.38 -36.37
C ALA A 155 -5.24 9.01 -35.78
N THR A 156 -6.18 8.18 -35.33
CA THR A 156 -7.41 8.64 -34.69
C THR A 156 -7.73 7.86 -33.42
N GLN A 157 -8.51 8.50 -32.53
CA GLN A 157 -9.04 7.82 -31.35
C GLN A 157 -9.97 6.65 -31.73
N GLY A 158 -10.66 6.76 -32.87
CA GLY A 158 -11.54 5.70 -33.37
C GLY A 158 -10.77 4.44 -33.76
N GLU A 159 -9.64 4.60 -34.46
CA GLU A 159 -8.72 3.50 -34.76
C GLU A 159 -8.20 2.85 -33.49
N TRP A 160 -7.83 3.65 -32.49
CA TRP A 160 -7.36 3.12 -31.22
C TRP A 160 -8.43 2.31 -30.48
N VAL A 161 -9.67 2.80 -30.49
CA VAL A 161 -10.81 2.07 -29.91
C VAL A 161 -11.07 0.75 -30.64
N ALA A 162 -11.03 0.75 -31.97
CA ALA A 162 -11.21 -0.47 -32.78
C ALA A 162 -10.11 -1.50 -32.52
N GLU A 163 -8.85 -1.08 -32.42
CA GLU A 163 -7.73 -1.95 -32.09
C GLU A 163 -7.88 -2.60 -30.70
N VAL A 164 -8.33 -1.82 -29.71
CA VAL A 164 -8.62 -2.35 -28.37
C VAL A 164 -9.76 -3.36 -28.39
N GLN A 165 -10.81 -3.14 -29.20
CA GLN A 165 -11.89 -4.11 -29.39
C GLN A 165 -11.37 -5.42 -30.00
N ASP A 166 -10.53 -5.33 -31.03
CA ASP A 166 -9.90 -6.49 -31.66
C ASP A 166 -9.00 -7.26 -30.69
N TRP A 167 -8.27 -6.54 -29.83
CA TRP A 167 -7.46 -7.17 -28.78
C TRP A 167 -8.32 -7.96 -27.78
N PHE A 168 -9.45 -7.40 -27.33
CA PHE A 168 -10.37 -8.13 -26.46
C PHE A 168 -10.98 -9.35 -27.14
N ALA A 169 -11.34 -9.24 -28.42
CA ALA A 169 -11.87 -10.37 -29.20
C ALA A 169 -10.86 -11.52 -29.33
N LYS A 170 -9.55 -11.22 -29.40
CA LYS A 170 -8.48 -12.22 -29.53
C LYS A 170 -8.06 -12.84 -28.19
N THR A 171 -7.98 -12.04 -27.13
CA THR A 171 -7.36 -12.44 -25.85
C THR A 171 -8.37 -13.04 -24.85
N SER A 172 -9.67 -12.95 -25.12
CA SER A 172 -10.72 -13.38 -24.19
C SER A 172 -11.72 -14.40 -24.77
N PRO A 173 -11.30 -15.63 -25.11
CA PRO A 173 -12.26 -16.67 -25.48
C PRO A 173 -13.15 -17.04 -24.28
N GLY A 174 -14.43 -16.67 -24.35
CA GLY A 174 -15.43 -16.98 -23.33
C GLY A 174 -15.63 -15.91 -22.23
N ARG A 175 -14.97 -14.76 -22.31
CA ARG A 175 -15.32 -13.58 -21.48
C ARG A 175 -16.09 -12.55 -22.31
N GLU A 176 -16.89 -11.74 -21.63
CA GLU A 176 -17.63 -10.66 -22.25
C GLU A 176 -16.69 -9.59 -22.82
N ILE A 177 -17.03 -9.00 -23.97
CA ILE A 177 -16.26 -7.92 -24.61
C ILE A 177 -16.86 -6.58 -24.19
N PRO A 178 -16.06 -5.56 -23.83
CA PRO A 178 -16.60 -4.25 -23.51
C PRO A 178 -17.16 -3.57 -24.75
N ASP A 179 -18.28 -2.87 -24.58
CA ASP A 179 -18.86 -2.04 -25.63
C ASP A 179 -17.97 -0.82 -25.93
N GLU A 180 -18.12 -0.28 -27.13
CA GLU A 180 -17.30 0.84 -27.63
C GLU A 180 -17.34 2.04 -26.68
N SER A 181 -18.51 2.32 -26.07
CA SER A 181 -18.68 3.45 -25.14
C SER A 181 -17.81 3.31 -23.89
N THR A 182 -17.70 2.08 -23.35
CA THR A 182 -16.86 1.77 -22.19
C THR A 182 -15.38 1.92 -22.52
N ILE A 183 -14.95 1.42 -23.67
CA ILE A 183 -13.56 1.53 -24.14
C ILE A 183 -13.20 2.99 -24.38
N ARG A 184 -14.05 3.72 -25.12
CA ARG A 184 -13.84 5.13 -25.45
C ARG A 184 -13.73 5.98 -24.19
N ARG A 185 -14.57 5.75 -23.17
CA ARG A 185 -14.51 6.48 -21.90
C ARG A 185 -13.15 6.32 -21.20
N ARG A 186 -12.53 5.15 -21.29
CA ARG A 186 -11.21 4.87 -20.69
C ARG A 186 -10.04 5.39 -21.52
N LEU A 187 -10.13 5.33 -22.86
CA LEU A 187 -9.06 5.80 -23.73
C LEU A 187 -9.04 7.33 -23.90
N THR A 188 -10.19 8.02 -23.74
CA THR A 188 -10.28 9.47 -23.96
C THR A 188 -9.30 10.31 -23.13
N PRO A 189 -9.14 10.08 -21.80
CA PRO A 189 -8.18 10.83 -21.00
C PRO A 189 -6.73 10.62 -21.46
N ILE A 190 -6.38 9.38 -21.80
CA ILE A 190 -5.04 9.01 -22.27
C ILE A 190 -4.77 9.63 -23.65
N TRP A 191 -5.75 9.56 -24.55
CA TRP A 191 -5.67 10.14 -25.89
C TRP A 191 -5.43 11.66 -25.86
N ARG A 192 -6.10 12.36 -24.93
CA ARG A 192 -5.88 13.80 -24.72
C ARG A 192 -4.47 14.07 -24.21
N ALA A 193 -4.04 13.36 -23.16
CA ALA A 193 -2.71 13.52 -22.58
C ALA A 193 -1.58 13.29 -23.61
N LEU A 194 -1.71 12.26 -24.45
CA LEU A 194 -0.72 11.91 -25.48
C LEU A 194 -0.69 12.91 -26.65
N ARG A 195 -1.73 13.72 -26.83
CA ARG A 195 -1.80 14.77 -27.88
C ARG A 195 -1.60 16.20 -27.36
N GLU A 196 -1.68 16.40 -26.06
CA GLU A 196 -1.37 17.66 -25.38
C GLU A 196 0.14 17.87 -25.16
N THR A 197 0.97 16.92 -25.61
CA THR A 197 2.44 17.08 -25.55
C THR A 197 2.89 18.08 -26.64
N PRO A 198 3.64 19.14 -26.30
CA PRO A 198 4.09 20.17 -27.25
C PRO A 198 5.07 19.66 -28.31
#